data_AF-A0AAC9N4H6-F1
#
_entry.id   AF-A0AAC9N4H6-F1
#
_cell.length_a   1.000
_cell.length_b   1.000
_cell.length_c   1.000
_cell.angle_alpha   90.00
_cell.angle_beta   90.00
_cell.angle_gamma   90.00
#
_symmetry.space_group_name_H-M   'P 1'
#
loop_
_entity.id
_entity.type
_entity.pdbx_description
1 polymer ?
#
loop_
_entity_poly.entity_id
_entity_poly.type
_entity_poly.pdbx_seq_one_letter_code
_entity_poly.pdbx_strand_id
1 'polypeptide(L)'
;MKALLLIGFLIINTVIRAQSVSTAEEDITKAKEWITSLSLNDSSKENRLIQVVATHLSTIKDWHNTHPASTVPAGINPLDGKPLSELHRQIIADSAIPSTTHESLMSGLRKDLSEDQVALVLDKYTIGKVAFTMKGYQSIVPDMTATETAEIQKLLEKAREQAVDYKSMKEISAIFEIYKTQAEQYLNNHGRNWRQMYGDYTKKIKAEKEAKKQK
;
A
#
# COMPACT_ATOMS: atom_id res chain seq x y z
N MET A 1 13.49 -56.84 -34.19
CA MET A 1 13.66 -55.37 -34.25
C MET A 1 12.48 -54.71 -33.52
N LYS A 2 12.67 -54.33 -32.26
CA LYS A 2 11.71 -53.50 -31.51
C LYS A 2 12.51 -52.42 -30.79
N ALA A 3 12.01 -51.20 -30.90
CA ALA A 3 12.73 -49.95 -30.77
C ALA A 3 13.27 -49.68 -29.35
N LEU A 4 14.45 -49.03 -29.31
CA LEU A 4 15.06 -48.45 -28.12
C LEU A 4 14.19 -47.32 -27.55
N LEU A 5 13.98 -47.37 -26.22
CA LEU A 5 13.83 -46.18 -25.38
C LEU A 5 15.06 -45.28 -25.50
N LEU A 6 14.91 -43.95 -25.38
CA LEU A 6 15.71 -43.12 -24.47
C LEU A 6 15.19 -41.66 -24.40
N ILE A 7 14.82 -41.28 -23.17
CA ILE A 7 15.17 -40.05 -22.41
C ILE A 7 14.84 -38.66 -23.00
N GLY A 8 14.07 -37.91 -22.20
CA GLY A 8 13.98 -36.46 -22.25
C GLY A 8 13.20 -35.89 -21.07
N PHE A 9 13.62 -36.14 -19.82
CA PHE A 9 13.07 -35.50 -18.63
C PHE A 9 14.20 -34.80 -17.85
N LEU A 10 14.38 -33.51 -18.12
CA LEU A 10 15.14 -32.48 -17.39
C LEU A 10 14.95 -31.24 -18.29
N ILE A 11 14.40 -30.10 -17.88
CA ILE A 11 14.91 -29.11 -16.93
C ILE A 11 13.72 -28.16 -16.64
N ILE A 12 13.10 -28.21 -15.45
CA ILE A 12 12.13 -27.15 -15.03
C ILE A 12 12.47 -26.57 -13.65
N ASN A 13 13.35 -27.19 -12.85
CA ASN A 13 13.61 -26.75 -11.48
C ASN A 13 14.66 -25.63 -11.32
N THR A 14 15.45 -25.30 -12.35
CA THR A 14 16.50 -24.27 -12.23
C THR A 14 15.96 -22.85 -12.35
N VAL A 15 14.93 -22.62 -13.18
CA VAL A 15 14.36 -21.29 -13.40
C VAL A 15 13.64 -20.78 -12.15
N ILE A 16 12.85 -21.64 -11.49
CA ILE A 16 12.12 -21.28 -10.25
C ILE A 16 13.10 -20.92 -9.12
N ARG A 17 14.22 -21.64 -9.00
CA ARG A 17 15.21 -21.39 -7.95
C ARG A 17 16.04 -20.12 -8.20
N ALA A 18 16.40 -19.83 -9.45
CA ALA A 18 17.11 -18.59 -9.78
C ALA A 18 16.22 -17.36 -9.58
N GLN A 19 14.94 -17.45 -9.97
CA GLN A 19 13.99 -16.35 -9.84
C GLN A 19 13.69 -16.05 -8.35
N SER A 20 13.45 -17.08 -7.53
CA SER A 20 13.23 -16.93 -6.08
C SER A 20 14.42 -16.37 -5.30
N VAL A 21 15.66 -16.72 -5.68
CA VAL A 21 16.88 -16.17 -5.04
C VAL A 21 17.05 -14.68 -5.39
N SER A 22 16.87 -14.29 -6.66
CA SER A 22 16.99 -12.89 -7.07
C SER A 22 15.93 -11.99 -6.42
N THR A 23 14.72 -12.50 -6.21
CA THR A 23 13.64 -11.74 -5.61
C THR A 23 13.81 -11.52 -4.11
N ALA A 24 14.42 -12.48 -3.41
CA ALA A 24 14.75 -12.34 -1.99
C ALA A 24 15.87 -11.30 -1.78
N GLU A 25 16.85 -11.26 -2.69
CA GLU A 25 17.94 -10.28 -2.65
C GLU A 25 17.46 -8.84 -2.89
N GLU A 26 16.50 -8.64 -3.80
CA GLU A 26 15.86 -7.34 -4.04
C GLU A 26 15.10 -6.84 -2.80
N ASP A 27 14.29 -7.69 -2.17
CA ASP A 27 13.49 -7.31 -1.00
C ASP A 27 14.40 -6.98 0.21
N ILE A 28 15.48 -7.73 0.40
CA ILE A 28 16.50 -7.42 1.43
C ILE A 28 17.18 -6.08 1.14
N THR A 29 17.54 -5.82 -0.12
CA THR A 29 18.18 -4.55 -0.52
C THR A 29 17.26 -3.36 -0.22
N LYS A 30 15.99 -3.48 -0.60
CA LYS A 30 14.97 -2.47 -0.34
C LYS A 30 14.75 -2.26 1.16
N ALA A 31 14.60 -3.33 1.92
CA ALA A 31 14.46 -3.27 3.37
C ALA A 31 15.67 -2.59 4.04
N LYS A 32 16.88 -2.90 3.58
CA LYS A 32 18.12 -2.27 4.05
C LYS A 32 18.12 -0.77 3.79
N GLU A 33 17.76 -0.33 2.59
CA GLU A 33 17.64 1.10 2.28
C GLU A 33 16.66 1.81 3.24
N TRP A 34 15.49 1.20 3.47
CA TRP A 34 14.44 1.77 4.30
C TRP A 34 14.88 1.88 5.76
N ILE A 35 15.42 0.81 6.33
CA ILE A 35 15.82 0.78 7.74
C ILE A 35 17.06 1.65 7.98
N THR A 36 18.04 1.66 7.09
CA THR A 36 19.24 2.52 7.23
C THR A 36 18.86 4.01 7.23
N SER A 37 17.79 4.40 6.53
CA SER A 37 17.32 5.79 6.52
C SER A 37 16.84 6.30 7.89
N LEU A 38 16.55 5.39 8.84
CA LEU A 38 16.20 5.75 10.21
C LEU A 38 17.41 6.12 11.08
N SER A 39 18.64 5.81 10.63
CA SER A 39 19.89 6.14 11.33
C SER A 39 19.88 5.71 12.81
N LEU A 40 19.56 4.44 13.07
CA LEU A 40 19.34 3.93 14.44
C LEU A 40 20.64 3.81 15.23
N ASN A 41 21.80 3.80 14.56
CA ASN A 41 23.13 3.64 15.15
C ASN A 41 23.26 2.36 16.00
N ASP A 42 22.49 1.33 15.66
CA ASP A 42 22.51 0.02 16.30
C ASP A 42 22.37 -1.05 15.20
N SER A 43 23.49 -1.58 14.75
CA SER A 43 23.52 -2.55 13.64
C SER A 43 22.77 -3.85 13.96
N SER A 44 22.71 -4.25 15.24
CA SER A 44 21.96 -5.45 15.63
C SER A 44 20.47 -5.21 15.50
N LYS A 45 20.00 -4.03 15.91
CA LYS A 45 18.61 -3.58 15.72
C LYS A 45 18.25 -3.45 14.25
N GLU A 46 19.10 -2.77 13.48
CA GLU A 46 18.90 -2.58 12.04
C GLU A 46 18.79 -3.91 11.31
N ASN A 47 19.68 -4.87 11.59
CA ASN A 47 19.62 -6.20 10.97
C ASN A 47 18.32 -6.96 11.28
N ARG A 48 17.80 -6.86 12.52
CA ARG A 48 16.50 -7.47 12.86
C ARG A 48 15.36 -6.83 12.07
N LEU A 49 15.32 -5.51 12.00
CA LEU A 49 14.29 -4.77 11.29
C LEU A 49 14.35 -5.01 9.78
N ILE A 50 15.55 -5.11 9.20
CA ILE A 50 15.74 -5.47 7.79
C ILE A 50 15.12 -6.82 7.51
N GLN A 51 15.34 -7.81 8.38
CA GLN A 51 14.76 -9.14 8.21
C GLN A 51 13.23 -9.10 8.32
N VAL A 52 12.68 -8.36 9.29
CA VAL A 52 11.23 -8.19 9.46
C VAL A 52 10.58 -7.62 8.19
N VAL A 53 11.13 -6.52 7.67
CA VAL A 53 10.61 -5.84 6.46
C VAL A 53 10.80 -6.70 5.21
N ALA A 54 11.98 -7.31 5.02
CA ALA A 54 12.26 -8.15 3.86
C ALA A 54 11.35 -9.37 3.82
N THR A 55 11.15 -10.05 4.96
CA THR A 55 10.23 -11.19 5.05
C THR A 55 8.80 -10.79 4.69
N HIS A 56 8.31 -9.64 5.18
CA HIS A 56 6.98 -9.17 4.84
C HIS A 56 6.86 -8.84 3.34
N LEU A 57 7.81 -8.09 2.76
CA LEU A 57 7.83 -7.77 1.32
C LEU A 57 7.79 -9.03 0.44
N SER A 58 8.62 -10.03 0.75
CA SER A 58 8.63 -11.30 0.00
C SER A 58 7.30 -12.03 0.17
N THR A 59 6.74 -12.08 1.38
CA THR A 59 5.47 -12.77 1.65
C THR A 59 4.31 -12.13 0.89
N ILE A 60 4.18 -10.80 0.89
CA ILE A 60 3.15 -10.09 0.12
C ILE A 60 3.29 -10.35 -1.38
N LYS A 61 4.53 -10.29 -1.89
CA LYS A 61 4.82 -10.53 -3.31
C LYS A 61 4.45 -11.95 -3.73
N ASP A 62 4.87 -12.95 -2.96
CA ASP A 62 4.63 -14.36 -3.26
C ASP A 62 3.15 -14.69 -3.14
N TRP A 63 2.47 -14.17 -2.12
CA TRP A 63 1.02 -14.31 -1.96
C TRP A 63 0.29 -13.77 -3.18
N HIS A 64 0.51 -12.51 -3.55
CA HIS A 64 -0.13 -11.89 -4.70
C HIS A 64 0.13 -12.66 -6.00
N ASN A 65 1.37 -13.11 -6.23
CA ASN A 65 1.73 -13.84 -7.45
C ASN A 65 1.07 -15.23 -7.52
N THR A 66 0.77 -15.85 -6.38
CA THR A 66 0.12 -17.16 -6.28
C THR A 66 -1.40 -17.06 -6.15
N HIS A 67 -1.94 -15.86 -5.87
CA HIS A 67 -3.37 -15.57 -5.73
C HIS A 67 -3.80 -14.52 -6.77
N PRO A 68 -3.72 -14.81 -8.08
CA PRO A 68 -4.19 -13.87 -9.08
C PRO A 68 -5.70 -13.63 -8.94
N ALA A 69 -6.17 -12.49 -9.43
CA ALA A 69 -7.58 -12.10 -9.43
C ALA A 69 -8.53 -13.15 -10.02
N SER A 70 -8.05 -14.05 -10.89
CA SER A 70 -8.82 -15.16 -11.45
C SER A 70 -9.21 -16.25 -10.44
N THR A 71 -8.56 -16.28 -9.27
CA THR A 71 -8.95 -17.17 -8.14
C THR A 71 -10.26 -16.73 -7.49
N VAL A 72 -10.63 -15.45 -7.64
CA VAL A 72 -11.90 -14.91 -7.17
C VAL A 72 -12.93 -15.01 -8.30
N PRO A 73 -14.09 -15.66 -8.07
CA PRO A 73 -15.14 -15.74 -9.08
C PRO A 73 -15.63 -14.36 -9.53
N ALA A 74 -16.19 -14.30 -10.74
CA ALA A 74 -16.97 -13.14 -11.16
C ALA A 74 -18.14 -12.91 -10.19
N GLY A 75 -18.49 -11.64 -9.96
CA GLY A 75 -19.52 -11.24 -9.01
C GLY A 75 -19.77 -9.75 -9.09
N ILE A 76 -20.46 -9.19 -8.10
CA ILE A 76 -20.75 -7.75 -8.01
C ILE A 76 -20.10 -7.13 -6.78
N ASN A 77 -19.80 -5.83 -6.87
CA ASN A 77 -19.49 -5.02 -5.70
C ASN A 77 -20.81 -4.71 -4.96
N PRO A 78 -20.96 -5.08 -3.68
CA PRO A 78 -22.20 -4.86 -2.94
C PRO A 78 -22.52 -3.38 -2.68
N LEU A 79 -21.54 -2.48 -2.81
CA LEU A 79 -21.75 -1.06 -2.57
C LEU A 79 -22.46 -0.34 -3.73
N ASP A 80 -22.29 -0.81 -4.97
CA ASP A 80 -22.84 -0.15 -6.16
C ASP A 80 -23.56 -1.10 -7.15
N GLY A 81 -23.56 -2.40 -6.88
CA GLY A 81 -24.20 -3.43 -7.71
C GLY A 81 -23.49 -3.72 -9.03
N LYS A 82 -22.34 -3.08 -9.30
CA LYS A 82 -21.62 -3.27 -10.57
C LYS A 82 -20.75 -4.53 -10.53
N PRO A 83 -20.45 -5.14 -11.69
CA PRO A 83 -19.51 -6.25 -11.76
C PRO A 83 -18.16 -5.92 -11.09
N LEU A 84 -17.59 -6.89 -10.37
CA LEU A 84 -16.24 -6.76 -9.82
C LEU A 84 -15.23 -6.54 -10.95
N SER A 85 -14.46 -5.46 -10.85
CA SER A 85 -13.32 -5.23 -11.72
C SER A 85 -12.20 -6.22 -11.40
N GLU A 86 -11.20 -6.33 -12.29
CA GLU A 86 -9.97 -7.09 -12.01
C GLU A 86 -9.30 -6.60 -10.72
N LEU A 87 -9.23 -5.28 -10.51
CA LEU A 87 -8.65 -4.71 -9.29
C LEU A 87 -9.42 -5.11 -8.03
N HIS A 88 -10.76 -5.10 -8.08
CA HIS A 88 -11.56 -5.56 -6.93
C HIS A 88 -11.26 -7.02 -6.59
N ARG A 89 -11.19 -7.88 -7.62
CA ARG A 89 -10.89 -9.30 -7.43
C ARG A 89 -9.47 -9.52 -6.92
N GLN A 90 -8.49 -8.77 -7.39
CA GLN A 90 -7.12 -8.85 -6.87
C GLN A 90 -7.06 -8.43 -5.40
N ILE A 91 -7.71 -7.32 -5.03
CA ILE A 91 -7.77 -6.88 -3.62
C ILE A 91 -8.43 -7.95 -2.74
N ILE A 92 -9.49 -8.60 -3.22
CA ILE A 92 -10.15 -9.70 -2.48
C ILE A 92 -9.17 -10.87 -2.30
N ALA A 93 -8.48 -11.28 -3.35
CA ALA A 93 -7.50 -12.39 -3.31
C ALA A 93 -6.34 -12.08 -2.34
N ASP A 94 -5.78 -10.87 -2.44
CA ASP A 94 -4.69 -10.42 -1.58
C ASP A 94 -5.14 -10.26 -0.13
N SER A 95 -6.36 -9.77 0.11
CA SER A 95 -6.90 -9.59 1.47
C SER A 95 -7.13 -10.90 2.22
N ALA A 96 -7.10 -12.05 1.53
CA ALA A 96 -7.22 -13.36 2.14
C ALA A 96 -5.89 -13.86 2.76
N ILE A 97 -4.80 -13.09 2.64
CA ILE A 97 -3.52 -13.41 3.26
C ILE A 97 -3.70 -13.60 4.78
N PRO A 98 -3.01 -14.58 5.41
CA PRO A 98 -3.12 -14.79 6.85
C PRO A 98 -2.76 -13.53 7.65
N SER A 99 -3.61 -13.17 8.63
CA SER A 99 -3.43 -11.97 9.48
C SER A 99 -2.09 -11.96 10.22
N THR A 100 -1.54 -13.14 10.49
CA THR A 100 -0.22 -13.33 11.10
C THR A 100 0.90 -12.65 10.30
N THR A 101 0.73 -12.45 8.98
CA THR A 101 1.69 -11.71 8.15
C THR A 101 1.79 -10.26 8.59
N HIS A 102 0.64 -9.59 8.75
CA HIS A 102 0.54 -8.22 9.22
C HIS A 102 1.00 -8.10 10.68
N GLU A 103 0.51 -8.98 11.55
CA GLU A 103 0.85 -8.99 12.97
C GLU A 103 2.36 -9.17 13.20
N SER A 104 3.01 -10.02 12.40
CA SER A 104 4.47 -10.23 12.46
C SER A 104 5.25 -9.00 12.04
N LEU A 105 4.82 -8.29 10.99
CA LEU A 105 5.42 -7.01 10.61
C LEU A 105 5.30 -6.00 11.75
N MET A 106 4.07 -5.76 12.21
CA MET A 106 3.80 -4.69 13.19
C MET A 106 4.46 -4.97 14.54
N SER A 107 4.40 -6.20 15.04
CA SER A 107 5.08 -6.58 16.29
C SER A 107 6.61 -6.56 16.14
N GLY A 108 7.12 -6.99 14.98
CA GLY A 108 8.55 -6.97 14.67
C GLY A 108 9.13 -5.56 14.62
N LEU A 109 8.41 -4.61 14.00
CA LEU A 109 8.81 -3.20 13.97
C LEU A 109 8.74 -2.57 15.37
N ARG A 110 7.62 -2.71 16.07
CA ARG A 110 7.37 -2.11 17.39
C ARG A 110 8.27 -2.65 18.51
N LYS A 111 8.92 -3.80 18.30
CA LYS A 111 9.94 -4.31 19.23
C LYS A 111 11.15 -3.39 19.36
N ASP A 112 11.49 -2.70 18.27
CA ASP A 112 12.77 -2.00 18.12
C ASP A 112 12.61 -0.52 17.76
N LEU A 113 11.41 -0.09 17.35
CA LEU A 113 11.07 1.25 16.88
C LEU A 113 9.98 1.92 17.75
N SER A 114 10.04 3.24 17.86
CA SER A 114 8.92 4.08 18.32
C SER A 114 7.81 4.15 17.25
N GLU A 115 6.58 4.54 17.62
CA GLU A 115 5.47 4.66 16.65
C GLU A 115 5.79 5.65 15.51
N ASP A 116 6.51 6.74 15.78
CA ASP A 116 6.96 7.68 14.74
C ASP A 116 7.92 7.02 13.74
N GLN A 117 8.84 6.18 14.23
CA GLN A 117 9.76 5.43 13.37
C GLN A 117 9.04 4.30 12.61
N VAL A 118 8.05 3.65 13.23
CA VAL A 118 7.18 2.69 12.53
C VAL A 118 6.47 3.40 11.38
N ALA A 119 5.88 4.56 11.63
CA ALA A 119 5.23 5.39 10.60
C ALA A 119 6.17 5.70 9.42
N LEU A 120 7.43 6.04 9.69
CA LEU A 120 8.43 6.29 8.65
C LEU A 120 8.71 5.04 7.79
N VAL A 121 8.71 3.84 8.37
CA VAL A 121 8.84 2.59 7.60
C VAL A 121 7.59 2.34 6.76
N LEU A 122 6.40 2.45 7.32
CA LEU A 122 5.14 2.24 6.58
C LEU A 122 4.94 3.29 5.47
N ASP A 123 5.49 4.50 5.62
CA ASP A 123 5.50 5.51 4.56
C ASP A 123 6.36 5.08 3.37
N LYS A 124 7.38 4.21 3.56
CA LYS A 124 8.14 3.65 2.44
C LYS A 124 7.33 2.64 1.63
N TYR A 125 6.51 1.83 2.29
CA TYR A 125 5.55 0.93 1.62
C TYR A 125 4.55 1.71 0.76
N THR A 126 4.05 2.82 1.31
CA THR A 126 2.93 3.56 0.71
C THR A 126 3.36 4.84 -0.03
N ILE A 127 4.67 5.07 -0.16
CA ILE A 127 5.26 6.21 -0.88
C ILE A 127 4.76 7.56 -0.31
N GLY A 128 4.72 7.67 1.02
CA GLY A 128 4.37 8.91 1.73
C GLY A 128 2.93 9.40 1.47
N LYS A 129 2.01 8.49 1.11
CA LYS A 129 0.63 8.82 0.78
C LYS A 129 -0.12 9.56 1.88
N VAL A 130 0.19 9.33 3.15
CA VAL A 130 -0.44 10.06 4.28
C VAL A 130 -0.18 11.56 4.14
N ALA A 131 1.09 11.96 4.10
CA ALA A 131 1.48 13.36 3.98
C ALA A 131 0.99 13.97 2.66
N PHE A 132 1.08 13.23 1.55
CA PHE A 132 0.58 13.69 0.25
C PHE A 132 -0.94 13.96 0.28
N THR A 133 -1.71 13.05 0.86
CA THR A 133 -3.17 13.14 0.89
C THR A 133 -3.63 14.22 1.88
N MET A 134 -2.99 14.33 3.04
CA MET A 134 -3.27 15.41 4.01
C MET A 134 -3.06 16.80 3.40
N LYS A 135 -1.97 17.01 2.65
CA LYS A 135 -1.76 18.27 1.90
C LYS A 135 -2.89 18.56 0.92
N GLY A 136 -3.44 17.52 0.28
CA GLY A 136 -4.63 17.62 -0.56
C GLY A 136 -5.83 18.13 0.22
N TYR A 137 -6.14 17.53 1.37
CA TYR A 137 -7.23 17.99 2.24
C TYR A 137 -7.05 19.43 2.70
N GLN A 138 -5.86 19.81 3.16
CA GLN A 138 -5.53 21.18 3.58
C GLN A 138 -5.69 22.21 2.45
N SER A 139 -5.52 21.79 1.19
CA SER A 139 -5.70 22.65 0.02
C SER A 139 -7.17 22.81 -0.37
N ILE A 140 -7.98 21.80 -0.09
CA ILE A 140 -9.41 21.75 -0.47
C ILE A 140 -10.29 22.34 0.62
N VAL A 141 -9.98 22.10 1.90
CA VAL A 141 -10.79 22.50 3.06
C VAL A 141 -10.28 23.84 3.61
N PRO A 142 -11.00 24.95 3.39
CA PRO A 142 -10.61 26.25 3.94
C PRO A 142 -10.73 26.23 5.46
N ASP A 143 -9.74 26.84 6.13
CA ASP A 143 -9.70 26.95 7.59
C ASP A 143 -9.96 25.60 8.28
N MET A 144 -9.22 24.58 7.85
CA MET A 144 -9.29 23.23 8.41
C MET A 144 -8.91 23.27 9.89
N THR A 145 -9.83 22.85 10.76
CA THR A 145 -9.63 22.91 12.21
C THR A 145 -8.65 21.84 12.68
N ALA A 146 -8.12 22.00 13.90
CA ALA A 146 -7.26 21.01 14.53
C ALA A 146 -7.97 19.65 14.70
N THR A 147 -9.26 19.66 15.07
CA THR A 147 -10.07 18.45 15.22
C THR A 147 -10.27 17.74 13.88
N GLU A 148 -10.60 18.47 12.81
CA GLU A 148 -10.72 17.88 11.47
C GLU A 148 -9.39 17.32 10.98
N THR A 149 -8.29 18.03 11.25
CA THR A 149 -6.93 17.58 10.90
C THR A 149 -6.60 16.28 11.62
N ALA A 150 -6.87 16.18 12.92
CA ALA A 150 -6.57 14.99 13.71
C ALA A 150 -7.40 13.77 13.25
N GLU A 151 -8.70 13.92 12.99
CA GLU A 151 -9.53 12.78 12.56
C GLU A 151 -9.14 12.30 11.15
N ILE A 152 -8.86 13.22 10.23
CA ILE A 152 -8.39 12.85 8.89
C ILE A 152 -7.01 12.20 8.95
N GLN A 153 -6.09 12.72 9.78
CA GLN A 153 -4.78 12.12 9.98
C GLN A 153 -4.93 10.66 10.45
N LYS A 154 -5.74 10.41 11.46
CA LYS A 154 -6.03 9.06 11.98
C LYS A 154 -6.58 8.12 10.90
N LEU A 155 -7.50 8.58 10.05
CA LEU A 155 -8.03 7.79 8.93
C LEU A 155 -6.94 7.46 7.90
N LEU A 156 -6.08 8.42 7.55
CA LEU A 156 -4.98 8.21 6.61
C LEU A 156 -3.91 7.29 7.17
N GLU A 157 -3.62 7.37 8.47
CA GLU A 157 -2.68 6.46 9.14
C GLU A 157 -3.21 5.02 9.18
N LYS A 158 -4.51 4.85 9.44
CA LYS A 158 -5.17 3.55 9.33
C LYS A 158 -5.12 3.01 7.91
N ALA A 159 -5.31 3.87 6.91
CA ALA A 159 -5.16 3.50 5.50
C ALA A 159 -3.72 3.03 5.20
N ARG A 160 -2.71 3.76 5.71
CA ARG A 160 -1.30 3.39 5.54
C ARG A 160 -0.99 2.04 6.14
N GLU A 161 -1.41 1.80 7.38
CA GLU A 161 -1.18 0.52 8.07
C GLU A 161 -1.80 -0.64 7.29
N GLN A 162 -3.06 -0.51 6.83
CA GLN A 162 -3.69 -1.58 6.04
C GLN A 162 -3.10 -1.74 4.64
N ALA A 163 -2.65 -0.66 4.02
CA ALA A 163 -2.18 -0.70 2.64
C ALA A 163 -0.81 -1.40 2.49
N VAL A 164 -0.07 -1.64 3.58
CA VAL A 164 1.24 -2.32 3.49
C VAL A 164 1.13 -3.75 3.00
N ASP A 165 -0.02 -4.40 3.20
CA ASP A 165 -0.25 -5.80 2.83
C ASP A 165 -0.61 -6.00 1.34
N TYR A 166 -0.53 -4.95 0.54
CA TYR A 166 -0.86 -5.00 -0.89
C TYR A 166 0.36 -4.72 -1.75
N LYS A 167 0.53 -5.54 -2.80
CA LYS A 167 1.73 -5.51 -3.63
C LYS A 167 1.78 -4.29 -4.56
N SER A 168 0.69 -3.95 -5.24
CA SER A 168 0.72 -2.92 -6.28
C SER A 168 0.22 -1.56 -5.81
N MET A 169 0.75 -0.51 -6.44
CA MET A 169 0.33 0.86 -6.15
C MET A 169 -1.18 1.07 -6.42
N LYS A 170 -1.76 0.38 -7.40
CA LYS A 170 -3.20 0.47 -7.68
C LYS A 170 -4.03 -0.04 -6.50
N GLU A 171 -3.61 -1.14 -5.87
CA GLU A 171 -4.26 -1.71 -4.69
C GLU A 171 -4.06 -0.80 -3.48
N ILE A 172 -2.83 -0.35 -3.23
CA ILE A 172 -2.52 0.63 -2.18
C ILE A 172 -3.42 1.87 -2.32
N SER A 173 -3.54 2.43 -3.53
CA SER A 173 -4.46 3.55 -3.79
C SER A 173 -5.91 3.23 -3.49
N ALA A 174 -6.38 2.02 -3.81
CA ALA A 174 -7.74 1.61 -3.54
C ALA A 174 -8.03 1.52 -2.04
N ILE A 175 -7.08 1.03 -1.23
CA ILE A 175 -7.19 1.04 0.23
C ILE A 175 -7.27 2.47 0.77
N PHE A 176 -6.39 3.37 0.29
CA PHE A 176 -6.48 4.79 0.65
C PHE A 176 -7.83 5.42 0.25
N GLU A 177 -8.43 5.01 -0.88
CA GLU A 177 -9.72 5.54 -1.33
C GLU A 177 -10.86 5.22 -0.37
N ILE A 178 -10.85 4.05 0.28
CA ILE A 178 -11.82 3.66 1.31
C ILE A 178 -11.82 4.69 2.45
N TYR A 179 -10.64 5.05 2.94
CA TYR A 179 -10.48 5.99 4.06
C TYR A 179 -10.66 7.44 3.64
N LYS A 180 -10.32 7.80 2.40
CA LYS A 180 -10.66 9.11 1.83
C LYS A 180 -12.17 9.31 1.81
N THR A 181 -12.93 8.29 1.39
CA THR A 181 -14.40 8.32 1.42
C THR A 181 -14.92 8.53 2.84
N GLN A 182 -14.33 7.88 3.85
CA GLN A 182 -14.69 8.09 5.26
C GLN A 182 -14.35 9.51 5.75
N ALA A 183 -13.20 10.06 5.36
CA ALA A 183 -12.81 11.43 5.68
C ALA A 183 -13.77 12.46 5.06
N GLU A 184 -14.21 12.22 3.81
CA GLU A 184 -15.21 13.05 3.15
C GLU A 184 -16.57 12.99 3.89
N GLN A 185 -17.00 11.79 4.27
CA GLN A 185 -18.21 11.59 5.06
C GLN A 185 -18.12 12.28 6.43
N TYR A 186 -16.98 12.17 7.11
CA TYR A 186 -16.72 12.87 8.36
C TYR A 186 -16.89 14.38 8.20
N LEU A 187 -16.24 14.99 7.20
CA LEU A 187 -16.37 16.43 6.94
C LEU A 187 -17.83 16.83 6.67
N ASN A 188 -18.54 16.08 5.83
CA ASN A 188 -19.95 16.34 5.53
C ASN A 188 -20.84 16.28 6.78
N ASN A 189 -20.60 15.30 7.65
CA ASN A 189 -21.34 15.14 8.90
C ASN A 189 -21.04 16.24 9.93
N HIS A 190 -19.94 16.98 9.76
CA HIS A 190 -19.52 18.09 10.63
C HIS A 190 -19.78 19.46 10.00
N GLY A 191 -20.79 19.55 9.13
CA GLY A 191 -21.28 20.82 8.59
C GLY A 191 -20.47 21.38 7.42
N ARG A 192 -19.48 20.65 6.90
CA ARG A 192 -18.82 20.99 5.64
C ARG A 192 -19.64 20.46 4.44
N ASN A 193 -19.35 20.98 3.25
CA ASN A 193 -19.87 20.42 1.99
C ASN A 193 -18.68 20.07 1.10
N TRP A 194 -18.26 18.80 1.13
CA TRP A 194 -17.09 18.33 0.39
C TRP A 194 -17.21 18.60 -1.12
N ARG A 195 -18.39 18.31 -1.69
CA ARG A 195 -18.64 18.50 -3.13
C ARG A 195 -18.44 19.96 -3.55
N GLN A 196 -18.93 20.90 -2.74
CA GLN A 196 -18.76 22.32 -2.98
C GLN A 196 -17.29 22.73 -2.86
N MET A 197 -16.64 22.42 -1.73
CA MET A 197 -15.24 22.78 -1.47
C MET A 197 -14.29 22.24 -2.55
N TYR A 198 -14.47 20.97 -2.95
CA TYR A 198 -13.69 20.35 -4.02
C TYR A 198 -13.92 21.04 -5.38
N GLY A 199 -15.18 21.40 -5.67
CA GLY A 199 -15.54 22.12 -6.89
C GLY A 199 -14.88 23.51 -6.95
N ASP A 200 -14.89 24.24 -5.84
CA ASP A 200 -14.32 25.59 -5.75
C ASP A 200 -12.79 25.55 -5.82
N TYR A 201 -12.15 24.59 -5.15
CA TYR A 201 -10.72 24.31 -5.29
C TYR A 201 -10.34 24.00 -6.75
N THR A 202 -11.09 23.13 -7.43
CA THR A 202 -10.83 22.77 -8.83
C THR A 202 -10.93 23.98 -9.76
N LYS A 203 -11.93 24.84 -9.58
CA LYS A 203 -12.07 26.10 -10.34
C LYS A 203 -10.87 27.02 -10.10
N LYS A 204 -10.46 27.19 -8.84
CA LYS A 204 -9.30 28.01 -8.46
C LYS A 204 -8.02 27.54 -9.17
N ILE A 205 -7.69 26.25 -9.07
CA ILE A 205 -6.47 25.70 -9.70
C ILE A 205 -6.51 25.80 -11.23
N LYS A 206 -7.69 25.64 -11.84
CA LYS A 206 -7.85 25.83 -13.29
C LYS A 206 -7.55 27.28 -13.70
N ALA A 207 -8.13 28.25 -13.00
CA ALA A 207 -7.89 29.68 -13.26
C ALA A 207 -6.42 30.06 -13.06
N GLU A 208 -5.77 29.57 -11.99
CA GLU A 208 -4.34 29.80 -11.75
C GLU A 208 -3.44 29.22 -12.85
N LYS A 209 -3.76 28.03 -13.37
CA LYS A 209 -3.04 27.41 -14.49
C LYS A 209 -3.22 28.21 -15.79
N GLU A 210 -4.41 28.71 -16.07
CA GLU A 210 -4.69 29.54 -17.25
C GLU A 210 -3.95 30.87 -17.17
N ALA A 211 -3.98 31.55 -16.02
CA ALA A 211 -3.23 32.79 -15.78
C ALA A 211 -1.71 32.61 -15.92
N LYS A 212 -1.17 31.45 -15.52
CA LYS A 212 0.25 31.11 -15.70
C LYS A 212 0.65 30.82 -17.15
N LYS A 213 -0.29 30.44 -18.01
CA LYS A 213 -0.04 30.23 -19.46
C LYS A 213 -0.10 31.54 -20.26
N GLN A 214 -0.72 32.58 -19.70
CA GLN A 214 -0.85 33.90 -20.30
C GLN A 214 0.28 34.86 -19.88
N LYS A 215 1.15 34.44 -18.95
CA LYS A 215 2.39 35.10 -18.58
C LYS A 215 3.56 34.41 -19.26
#